data_AF-A0A2N6ANZ7-F1
#
_entry.id   AF-A0A2N6ANZ7-F1
#
_cell.length_a   1.000
_cell.length_b   1.000
_cell.length_c   1.000
_cell.angle_alpha   90.00
_cell.angle_beta   90.00
_cell.angle_gamma   90.00
#
_symmetry.space_group_name_H-M   'P 1'
#
loop_
_entity.id
_entity.type
_entity.pdbx_description
1 polymer ?
#
loop_
_entity_poly.entity_id
_entity_poly.type
_entity_poly.pdbx_seq_one_letter_code
_entity_poly.pdbx_strand_id
1 'polypeptide(L)'
;MKPIVLALTLILIAAVPLSSQPEGHGKNALRKAMNELNLTDEQKDALGDIRTATKKEMIDIRAGIQKKRIELKEVTRDDQPNRAMFERISRELADLQVQQKLLLFDSQQKMLQQLDADQQGVFKKLQKYRKSAMRNSRPGHRGRPHDAMDR
;
A
#
# COMPACT_ATOMS: atom_id res chain seq x y z
N MET A 1 7.55 1.34 -75.28
CA MET A 1 8.98 1.26 -74.91
C MET A 1 9.07 1.04 -73.40
N LYS A 2 9.73 -0.04 -72.95
CA LYS A 2 10.11 -0.26 -71.53
C LYS A 2 11.55 0.24 -71.33
N PRO A 3 11.89 0.73 -70.13
CA PRO A 3 12.95 0.09 -69.33
C PRO A 3 12.51 -0.02 -67.85
N ILE A 4 12.65 -1.15 -67.11
CA ILE A 4 13.88 -1.77 -66.53
C ILE A 4 14.68 -0.70 -65.72
N VAL A 5 14.98 -0.74 -64.42
CA VAL A 5 14.97 -1.74 -63.32
C VAL A 5 15.43 -1.00 -62.01
N LEU A 6 15.32 -1.66 -60.84
CA LEU A 6 16.14 -1.54 -59.60
C LEU A 6 15.74 -0.60 -58.42
N ALA A 7 15.44 -1.30 -57.31
CA ALA A 7 15.80 -1.06 -55.90
C ALA A 7 15.38 0.23 -55.18
N LEU A 8 14.60 0.07 -54.11
CA LEU A 8 15.13 0.14 -52.73
C LEU A 8 14.05 -0.26 -51.71
N THR A 9 14.33 -1.35 -51.01
CA THR A 9 13.76 -1.74 -49.73
C THR A 9 13.94 -0.64 -48.69
N LEU A 10 12.86 -0.08 -48.16
CA LEU A 10 12.88 0.61 -46.87
C LEU A 10 11.70 0.15 -45.99
N ILE A 11 11.99 -0.93 -45.27
CA ILE A 11 11.60 -1.22 -43.88
C ILE A 11 10.30 -0.57 -43.41
N LEU A 12 9.27 -1.43 -43.32
CA LEU A 12 8.12 -1.35 -42.42
C LEU A 12 8.52 -0.70 -41.08
N ILE A 13 8.15 0.56 -40.86
CA ILE A 13 8.14 1.13 -39.51
C ILE A 13 7.02 0.43 -38.77
N ALA A 14 7.43 -0.50 -37.91
CA ALA A 14 6.57 -1.22 -36.99
C ALA A 14 5.60 -0.25 -36.30
N ALA A 15 4.30 -0.50 -36.49
CA ALA A 15 3.30 -0.07 -35.53
C ALA A 15 3.65 -0.75 -34.22
N VAL A 16 4.42 -0.07 -33.37
CA VAL A 16 4.68 -0.51 -32.01
C VAL A 16 3.35 -0.35 -31.27
N PRO A 17 2.69 -1.44 -30.84
CA PRO A 17 1.60 -1.28 -29.90
C PRO A 17 2.21 -0.73 -28.61
N LEU A 18 1.92 0.53 -28.30
CA LEU A 18 2.08 1.14 -26.98
C LEU A 18 1.08 0.48 -26.02
N SER A 19 1.26 -0.80 -25.75
CA SER A 19 0.48 -1.55 -24.77
C SER A 19 1.38 -2.55 -24.06
N SER A 20 2.27 -2.02 -23.24
CA SER A 20 2.83 -2.75 -22.11
C SER A 20 2.78 -1.88 -20.85
N GLN A 21 1.63 -1.22 -20.62
CA GLN A 21 1.22 -0.98 -19.24
C GLN A 21 0.96 -2.36 -18.61
N PRO A 22 1.64 -2.73 -17.51
CA PRO A 22 1.40 -4.01 -16.86
C PRO A 22 -0.08 -4.04 -16.46
N GLU A 23 -0.82 -4.95 -17.09
CA GLU A 23 -2.23 -5.20 -16.77
C GLU A 23 -2.40 -5.33 -15.26
N GLY A 24 -3.50 -4.77 -14.75
CA GLY A 24 -3.86 -4.67 -13.35
C GLY A 24 -4.12 -6.02 -12.65
N HIS A 25 -3.17 -6.96 -12.68
CA HIS A 25 -3.23 -8.27 -12.05
C HIS A 25 -3.55 -8.19 -10.55
N GLY A 26 -3.15 -7.11 -9.86
CA GLY A 26 -3.38 -6.96 -8.43
C GLY A 26 -4.86 -6.78 -8.03
N LYS A 27 -5.66 -6.06 -8.83
CA LYS A 27 -7.08 -5.79 -8.49
C LYS A 27 -7.96 -7.00 -8.78
N ASN A 28 -7.72 -7.67 -9.90
CA ASN A 28 -8.47 -8.87 -10.29
C ASN A 28 -8.13 -10.07 -9.40
N ALA A 29 -6.85 -10.26 -9.03
CA ALA A 29 -6.45 -11.31 -8.10
C ALA A 29 -7.07 -11.12 -6.70
N LEU A 30 -7.12 -9.87 -6.21
CA LEU A 30 -7.76 -9.58 -4.93
C LEU A 30 -9.27 -9.83 -4.96
N ARG A 31 -9.96 -9.43 -6.03
CA ARG A 31 -11.40 -9.64 -6.19
C ARG A 31 -11.72 -11.14 -6.30
N LYS A 32 -10.93 -11.89 -7.06
CA LYS A 32 -11.08 -13.34 -7.19
C LYS A 32 -10.90 -14.05 -5.86
N ALA A 33 -9.85 -13.74 -5.11
CA ALA A 33 -9.60 -14.36 -3.82
C ALA A 33 -10.59 -13.91 -2.72
N MET A 34 -11.22 -12.74 -2.85
CA MET A 34 -12.37 -12.37 -2.00
C MET A 34 -13.62 -13.21 -2.32
N ASN A 35 -13.83 -13.59 -3.57
CA ASN A 35 -14.92 -14.49 -3.94
C ASN A 35 -14.64 -15.93 -3.46
N GLU A 36 -13.37 -16.34 -3.40
CA GLU A 36 -12.95 -17.66 -2.87
C GLU A 36 -13.20 -17.82 -1.36
N LEU A 37 -13.39 -16.73 -0.61
CA LEU A 37 -13.78 -16.82 0.81
C LEU A 37 -15.22 -17.32 1.01
N ASN A 38 -16.07 -17.23 -0.02
CA ASN A 38 -17.46 -17.69 0.01
C ASN A 38 -18.20 -17.33 1.33
N LEU A 39 -18.11 -16.06 1.72
CA LEU A 39 -18.66 -15.58 2.99
C LEU A 39 -20.20 -15.65 2.97
N THR A 40 -20.79 -16.08 4.09
CA THR A 40 -22.23 -15.93 4.32
C THR A 40 -22.59 -14.45 4.45
N ASP A 41 -23.87 -14.11 4.34
CA ASP A 41 -24.30 -12.72 4.47
C ASP A 41 -24.08 -12.20 5.89
N GLU A 42 -24.29 -13.03 6.91
CA GLU A 42 -23.99 -12.71 8.31
C GLU A 42 -22.49 -12.43 8.51
N GLN A 43 -21.61 -13.23 7.89
CA GLN A 43 -20.16 -12.99 7.93
C GLN A 43 -19.78 -11.69 7.23
N LYS A 44 -20.41 -11.35 6.10
CA LYS A 44 -20.16 -10.09 5.39
C LYS A 44 -20.53 -8.89 6.25
N ASP A 45 -21.68 -8.94 6.90
CA ASP A 45 -22.17 -7.87 7.78
C ASP A 45 -21.24 -7.70 8.98
N ALA A 46 -20.90 -8.80 9.68
CA ALA A 46 -19.97 -8.76 10.80
C ALA A 46 -18.59 -8.18 10.42
N LEU A 47 -18.05 -8.57 9.26
CA LEU A 47 -16.80 -8.01 8.74
C LEU A 47 -16.95 -6.54 8.33
N GLY A 48 -18.12 -6.13 7.83
CA GLY A 48 -18.46 -4.75 7.53
C GLY A 48 -18.43 -3.85 8.77
N ASP A 49 -19.03 -4.33 9.86
CA ASP A 49 -19.06 -3.63 11.14
C ASP A 49 -17.67 -3.50 11.75
N ILE A 50 -16.89 -4.58 11.76
CA ILE A 50 -15.49 -4.56 12.21
C ILE A 50 -14.68 -3.53 11.42
N ARG A 51 -14.81 -3.51 10.09
CA ARG A 51 -14.10 -2.53 9.25
C ARG A 51 -14.53 -1.11 9.54
N THR A 52 -15.82 -0.88 9.75
CA THR A 52 -16.37 0.44 10.04
C THR A 52 -15.89 0.97 11.38
N ALA A 53 -15.96 0.14 12.43
CA ALA A 53 -15.46 0.48 13.77
C ALA A 53 -13.95 0.79 13.73
N THR A 54 -13.14 -0.10 13.15
CA THR A 54 -11.69 0.11 12.99
C THR A 54 -11.39 1.39 12.20
N LYS A 55 -12.17 1.71 11.16
CA LYS A 55 -11.97 2.92 10.38
C LYS A 55 -12.24 4.19 11.20
N LYS A 56 -13.26 4.19 12.05
CA LYS A 56 -13.56 5.32 12.95
C LYS A 56 -12.38 5.58 13.89
N GLU A 57 -11.96 4.57 14.64
CA GLU A 57 -10.83 4.70 15.58
C GLU A 57 -9.51 5.08 14.87
N MET A 58 -9.28 4.53 13.67
CA MET A 58 -8.11 4.85 12.86
C MET A 58 -8.07 6.33 12.43
N ILE A 59 -9.22 6.96 12.20
CA ILE A 59 -9.29 8.39 11.86
C ILE A 59 -8.76 9.22 13.02
N ASP A 60 -9.20 8.93 14.24
CA ASP A 60 -8.80 9.68 15.43
C ASP A 60 -7.31 9.52 15.73
N ILE A 61 -6.79 8.28 15.65
CA ILE A 61 -5.36 8.02 15.84
C ILE A 61 -4.53 8.75 14.78
N ARG A 62 -4.96 8.75 13.50
CA ARG A 62 -4.26 9.48 12.43
C ARG A 62 -4.28 10.98 12.65
N ALA A 63 -5.41 11.53 13.09
CA ALA A 63 -5.51 12.94 13.43
C ALA A 63 -4.54 13.30 14.57
N GLY A 64 -4.48 12.47 15.62
CA GLY A 64 -3.50 12.62 16.71
C GLY A 64 -2.06 12.60 16.22
N ILE A 65 -1.69 11.62 15.37
CA ILE A 65 -0.35 11.51 14.79
C ILE A 65 0.00 12.76 13.98
N GLN A 66 -0.94 13.28 13.18
CA GLN A 66 -0.71 14.48 12.38
C GLN A 66 -0.50 15.72 13.27
N LYS A 67 -1.32 15.91 14.31
CA LYS A 67 -1.15 17.00 15.29
C LYS A 67 0.23 16.92 15.95
N LYS A 68 0.63 15.75 16.47
CA LYS A 68 1.94 15.58 17.12
C LYS A 68 3.11 15.81 16.18
N ARG A 69 2.98 15.48 14.89
CA ARG A 69 4.01 15.82 13.88
C ARG A 69 4.14 17.31 13.65
N ILE A 70 3.03 18.05 13.69
CA ILE A 70 3.05 19.53 13.59
C ILE A 70 3.72 20.12 14.83
N GLU A 71 3.30 19.70 16.03
CA GLU A 71 3.91 20.14 17.30
C GLU A 71 5.43 19.85 17.32
N LEU A 72 5.84 18.65 16.88
CA LEU A 72 7.25 18.30 16.81
C LEU A 72 8.01 19.21 15.84
N LYS A 73 7.41 19.53 14.69
CA LYS A 73 7.99 20.42 13.68
C LYS A 73 8.18 21.84 14.23
N GLU A 74 7.22 22.34 15.00
CA GLU A 74 7.30 23.64 15.66
C GLU A 74 8.47 23.69 16.65
N VAL A 75 8.60 22.69 17.53
CA VAL A 75 9.70 22.62 18.50
C VAL A 75 11.06 22.54 17.81
N THR A 76 11.16 21.82 16.69
CA THR A 76 12.44 21.70 15.94
C THR A 76 12.79 22.93 15.12
N ARG A 77 11.85 23.86 14.89
CA ARG A 77 12.07 25.10 14.13
C ARG A 77 12.47 26.28 15.00
N ASP A 78 12.33 26.14 16.31
CA ASP A 78 12.78 27.15 17.28
C ASP A 78 14.31 27.34 17.18
N ASP A 79 14.78 28.57 17.38
CA ASP A 79 16.22 28.90 17.39
C ASP A 79 16.95 28.19 18.53
N GLN A 80 16.24 27.87 19.62
CA GLN A 80 16.74 27.07 20.75
C GLN A 80 15.76 25.93 21.08
N PRO A 81 15.80 24.81 20.33
CA PRO A 81 14.87 23.71 20.52
C PRO A 81 14.87 23.15 21.95
N ASN A 82 13.70 23.15 22.58
CA ASN A 82 13.54 22.58 23.92
C ASN A 82 13.58 21.04 23.88
N ARG A 83 14.68 20.45 24.36
CA ARG A 83 14.90 19.00 24.38
C ARG A 83 13.82 18.23 25.15
N ALA A 84 13.38 18.72 26.31
CA ALA A 84 12.36 18.05 27.12
C ALA A 84 11.00 18.03 26.39
N MET A 85 10.65 19.14 25.73
CA MET A 85 9.44 19.22 24.92
C MET A 85 9.50 18.27 23.71
N PHE A 86 10.63 18.26 22.99
CA PHE A 86 10.86 17.35 21.88
C PHE A 86 10.69 15.88 22.29
N GLU A 87 11.28 15.49 23.42
CA GLU A 87 11.19 14.12 23.94
C GLU A 87 9.74 13.75 24.28
N ARG A 88 9.03 14.63 25.00
CA ARG A 88 7.63 14.40 25.37
C ARG A 88 6.75 14.17 24.14
N ILE A 89 6.80 15.06 23.15
CA ILE A 89 6.00 14.94 21.92
C ILE A 89 6.40 13.69 21.13
N SER A 90 7.69 13.34 21.11
CA SER A 90 8.18 12.13 20.44
C SER A 90 7.63 10.86 21.07
N ARG A 91 7.56 10.80 22.41
CA ARG A 91 6.96 9.66 23.13
C ARG A 91 5.46 9.56 22.86
N GLU A 92 4.73 10.67 22.96
CA GLU A 92 3.29 10.70 22.65
C GLU A 92 3.00 10.28 21.19
N LEU A 93 3.84 10.69 20.24
CA LEU A 93 3.75 10.26 18.85
C LEU A 93 4.03 8.75 18.70
N ALA A 94 5.01 8.21 19.42
CA ALA A 94 5.32 6.79 19.42
C ALA A 94 4.17 5.95 19.98
N ASP A 95 3.55 6.42 21.07
CA ASP A 95 2.39 5.76 21.68
C ASP A 95 1.21 5.68 20.71
N LEU A 96 0.90 6.78 20.00
CA LEU A 96 -0.14 6.77 18.96
C LEU A 96 0.18 5.80 17.81
N GLN A 97 1.45 5.66 17.42
CA GLN A 97 1.86 4.68 16.41
C GLN A 97 1.74 3.25 16.91
N VAL A 98 1.99 3.00 18.19
CA VAL A 98 1.75 1.69 18.83
C VAL A 98 0.25 1.39 18.83
N GLN A 99 -0.58 2.33 19.27
CA GLN A 99 -2.05 2.19 19.25
C GLN A 99 -2.56 1.89 17.84
N GLN A 100 -2.03 2.58 16.81
CA GLN A 100 -2.38 2.29 15.42
C GLN A 100 -2.09 0.83 15.04
N LYS A 101 -0.93 0.30 15.44
CA LYS A 101 -0.54 -1.09 15.13
C LYS A 101 -1.42 -2.09 15.87
N LEU A 102 -1.69 -1.84 17.15
CA LEU A 102 -2.56 -2.68 17.97
C LEU A 102 -3.97 -2.71 17.40
N LEU A 103 -4.56 -1.57 17.06
CA LEU A 103 -5.88 -1.49 16.43
C LEU A 103 -5.97 -2.35 15.15
N LEU A 104 -4.95 -2.29 14.29
CA LEU A 104 -4.91 -3.11 13.07
C LEU A 104 -4.78 -4.60 13.38
N PHE A 105 -3.96 -4.96 14.37
CA PHE A 105 -3.81 -6.34 14.83
C PHE A 105 -5.13 -6.88 15.40
N ASP A 106 -5.76 -6.13 16.30
CA ASP A 106 -7.02 -6.52 16.96
C ASP A 106 -8.15 -6.63 15.94
N SER A 107 -8.27 -5.67 15.02
CA SER A 107 -9.23 -5.75 13.92
C SER A 107 -9.01 -7.00 13.07
N GLN A 108 -7.76 -7.36 12.79
CA GLN A 108 -7.44 -8.57 12.06
C GLN A 108 -7.84 -9.83 12.84
N GLN A 109 -7.59 -9.90 14.14
CA GLN A 109 -8.00 -11.04 14.97
C GLN A 109 -9.52 -11.16 15.02
N LYS A 110 -10.24 -10.05 15.21
CA LYS A 110 -11.71 -10.01 15.17
C LYS A 110 -12.26 -10.52 13.84
N MET A 111 -11.66 -10.12 12.71
CA MET A 111 -12.06 -10.65 11.40
C MET A 111 -11.82 -12.15 11.29
N LEU A 112 -10.67 -12.66 11.75
CA LEU A 112 -10.35 -14.10 11.70
C LEU A 112 -11.33 -14.93 12.53
N GLN A 113 -11.81 -14.41 13.66
CA GLN A 113 -12.78 -15.10 14.52
C GLN A 113 -14.16 -15.26 13.86
N GLN A 114 -14.47 -14.48 12.84
CA GLN A 114 -15.73 -14.61 12.07
C GLN A 114 -15.62 -15.65 10.94
N LEU A 115 -14.43 -16.21 10.70
CA LEU A 115 -14.15 -17.11 9.59
C LEU A 115 -13.92 -18.54 10.10
N ASP A 116 -14.39 -19.52 9.34
CA ASP A 116 -14.06 -20.93 9.58
C ASP A 116 -12.59 -21.24 9.24
N ALA A 117 -12.14 -22.45 9.56
CA ALA A 117 -10.74 -22.86 9.38
C ALA A 117 -10.25 -22.76 7.93
N ASP A 118 -11.10 -23.09 6.96
CA ASP A 118 -10.77 -23.09 5.53
C ASP A 118 -10.68 -21.64 5.01
N GLN A 119 -11.67 -20.81 5.37
CA GLN A 119 -11.73 -19.38 5.10
C GLN A 119 -10.53 -18.63 5.69
N GLN A 120 -10.12 -18.98 6.92
CA GLN A 120 -8.92 -18.41 7.54
C GLN A 120 -7.65 -18.72 6.74
N GLY A 121 -7.55 -19.91 6.15
CA GLY A 121 -6.46 -20.30 5.26
C GLY A 121 -6.37 -19.40 4.03
N VAL A 122 -7.50 -19.15 3.36
CA VAL A 122 -7.61 -18.23 2.22
C VAL A 122 -7.26 -16.80 2.63
N PHE A 123 -7.79 -16.34 3.77
CA PHE A 123 -7.55 -15.00 4.29
C PHE A 123 -6.06 -14.74 4.59
N LYS A 124 -5.36 -15.70 5.20
CA LYS A 124 -3.92 -15.59 5.46
C LYS A 124 -3.09 -15.53 4.16
N LYS A 125 -3.46 -16.28 3.13
CA LYS A 125 -2.81 -16.22 1.80
C LYS A 125 -3.00 -14.85 1.15
N LEU A 126 -4.23 -14.32 1.21
CA LEU A 126 -4.57 -12.98 0.74
C LEU A 126 -3.73 -11.88 1.39
N GLN A 127 -3.53 -11.97 2.71
CA GLN A 127 -2.69 -11.02 3.43
C GLN A 127 -1.22 -11.08 3.02
N LYS A 128 -0.67 -12.30 2.87
CA LYS A 128 0.71 -12.48 2.38
C LYS A 128 0.87 -11.89 0.97
N TYR A 129 -0.08 -12.15 0.08
CA TYR A 129 -0.08 -11.58 -1.27
C TYR A 129 -0.09 -10.05 -1.24
N ARG A 130 -0.99 -9.44 -0.46
CA ARG A 130 -1.04 -7.96 -0.30
C ARG A 130 0.28 -7.39 0.21
N LYS A 131 0.90 -8.03 1.22
CA LYS A 131 2.19 -7.60 1.78
C LYS A 131 3.31 -7.67 0.73
N SER A 132 3.38 -8.76 -0.03
CA SER A 132 4.36 -8.94 -1.11
C SER A 132 4.14 -7.95 -2.26
N ALA A 133 2.89 -7.74 -2.67
CA ALA A 133 2.54 -6.77 -3.71
C ALA A 133 2.93 -5.35 -3.30
N MET A 134 2.68 -4.95 -2.04
CA MET A 134 3.13 -3.65 -1.53
C MET A 134 4.65 -3.52 -1.51
N ARG A 135 5.38 -4.58 -1.13
CA ARG A 135 6.85 -4.56 -1.16
C ARG A 135 7.38 -4.35 -2.58
N ASN A 136 6.79 -5.03 -3.56
CA ASN A 136 7.22 -4.97 -4.94
C ASN A 136 6.73 -3.71 -5.69
N SER A 137 5.70 -3.03 -5.18
CA SER A 137 5.12 -1.81 -5.79
C SER A 137 5.72 -0.51 -5.27
N ARG A 138 6.76 -0.55 -4.42
CA ARG A 138 7.45 0.66 -3.95
C ARG A 138 8.26 1.28 -5.09
N PRO A 139 7.88 2.47 -5.61
CA PRO A 139 8.67 3.18 -6.61
C PRO A 139 9.94 3.69 -5.90
N GLY A 140 11.07 3.04 -6.16
CA GLY A 140 12.34 3.31 -5.46
C GLY A 140 13.39 2.21 -5.60
N HIS A 141 13.02 1.07 -6.20
CA HIS A 141 13.95 -0.02 -6.56
C HIS A 141 14.02 -0.22 -8.09
N ARG A 142 13.90 0.85 -8.86
CA ARG A 142 14.36 0.91 -10.25
C ARG A 142 15.55 1.87 -10.26
N GLY A 143 16.71 1.36 -10.67
CA GLY A 143 18.03 1.94 -10.42
C GLY A 143 18.11 3.45 -10.59
N ARG A 144 18.48 4.14 -9.52
CA ARG A 144 19.35 5.29 -9.70
C ARG A 144 20.70 4.72 -10.17
N PRO A 145 21.21 5.08 -11.36
CA PRO A 145 22.59 4.78 -11.70
C PRO A 145 23.46 5.37 -10.60
N HIS A 146 24.36 4.57 -10.04
CA HIS A 146 25.27 5.01 -8.97
C HIS A 146 26.32 6.02 -9.46
N ASP A 147 26.32 6.34 -10.77
CA ASP A 147 27.38 7.07 -11.47
C ASP A 147 27.07 8.57 -11.70
N ALA A 148 26.03 9.12 -11.06
CA ALA A 148 25.64 10.53 -11.24
C ALA A 148 25.98 11.43 -10.04
N MET A 149 26.88 11.01 -9.13
CA MET A 149 27.29 11.80 -7.96
C MET A 149 28.71 12.37 -8.02
N ASP A 150 29.46 12.11 -9.10
CA ASP A 150 30.81 12.65 -9.30
C ASP A 150 30.87 13.60 -10.51
N ARG A 151 30.24 14.78 -10.42
CA ARG A 151 30.57 15.97 -11.23
C ARG A 151 30.31 17.25 -10.45
#